data_AF-A0A6L3CEP1-F1
#
_entry.id   AF-A0A6L3CEP1-F1
#
_cell.length_a   1.000
_cell.length_b   1.000
_cell.length_c   1.000
_cell.angle_alpha   90.00
_cell.angle_beta   90.00
_cell.angle_gamma   90.00
#
_symmetry.space_group_name_H-M   'P 1'
#
loop_
_entity.id
_entity.type
_entity.pdbx_description
1 polymer ?
#
loop_
_entity_poly.entity_id
_entity_poly.type
_entity_poly.pdbx_seq_one_letter_code
_entity_poly.pdbx_strand_id
1 'polypeptide(L)'
;MGMSWITITDGDPELAEKVSKDLAASAWERRVDLNRPVASIPDALRQAEERYVGPKPEGVENYLPDDGSALPEAEQSDHSHLGPIVLMDVGDNIGGGSSADSTHILKVAKEMGIEGYLQSLYDPESVEACVVAGVGAELALDVGGKTDDMHGEPVHVVGTVSVIDDGPYEETRPTHGGTRFYNDGKRVLFNTTDGMTILLTSQRSGNTAREQMYSMGINPEDYRIIVAKGVSSPRPAYQPIAAEIIIVNSPGVTSADLDTFEFHNRRIPLYPFEEPDYTP
;
A
#
# COMPACT_ATOMS: atom_id res chain seq x y z
N MET A 1 -19.32 8.33 -14.20
CA MET A 1 -17.85 8.14 -14.04
C MET A 1 -17.16 9.33 -14.67
N GLY A 2 -16.22 9.96 -13.96
CA GLY A 2 -15.55 11.20 -14.36
C GLY A 2 -15.43 12.18 -13.19
N MET A 3 -14.54 13.16 -13.31
CA MET A 3 -14.41 14.23 -12.31
C MET A 3 -15.64 15.15 -12.34
N SER A 4 -16.12 15.54 -11.17
CA SER A 4 -17.27 16.44 -11.00
C SER A 4 -16.92 17.53 -10.01
N TRP A 5 -17.44 18.74 -10.24
CA TRP A 5 -17.18 19.91 -9.41
C TRP A 5 -18.50 20.45 -8.87
N ILE A 6 -18.54 20.70 -7.58
CA ILE A 6 -19.66 21.35 -6.90
C ILE A 6 -19.09 22.60 -6.23
N THR A 7 -19.51 23.77 -6.70
CA THR A 7 -19.13 25.03 -6.07
C THR A 7 -20.34 25.61 -5.34
N ILE A 8 -20.13 26.01 -4.09
CA ILE A 8 -21.14 26.65 -3.24
C ILE A 8 -20.65 28.07 -2.94
N THR A 9 -21.53 29.05 -3.16
CA THR A 9 -21.29 30.47 -2.89
C THR A 9 -22.41 31.05 -2.04
N ASP A 10 -22.15 32.19 -1.40
CA ASP A 10 -23.16 32.90 -0.61
C ASP A 10 -24.04 33.78 -1.51
N GLY A 11 -25.04 33.17 -2.13
CA GLY A 11 -26.02 33.86 -2.97
C GLY A 11 -25.51 34.36 -4.33
N ASP A 12 -24.31 33.94 -4.76
CA ASP A 12 -23.68 34.37 -6.02
C ASP A 12 -23.60 33.20 -7.04
N PRO A 13 -24.66 32.96 -7.84
CA PRO A 13 -24.68 31.87 -8.81
C PRO A 13 -23.67 32.05 -9.96
N GLU A 14 -23.35 33.29 -10.35
CA GLU A 14 -22.38 33.56 -11.43
C GLU A 14 -20.97 33.18 -10.99
N LEU A 15 -20.59 33.50 -9.76
CA LEU A 15 -19.31 33.07 -9.19
C LEU A 15 -19.24 31.55 -9.04
N ALA A 16 -20.32 30.90 -8.60
CA ALA A 16 -20.37 29.45 -8.47
C ALA A 16 -20.15 28.75 -9.83
N GLU A 17 -20.81 29.25 -10.87
CA GLU A 17 -20.64 28.75 -12.24
C GLU A 17 -19.21 28.96 -12.73
N LYS A 18 -18.68 30.17 -12.58
CA LYS A 18 -17.32 30.52 -13.02
C LYS A 18 -16.28 29.61 -12.37
N VAL A 19 -16.29 29.49 -11.04
CA VAL A 19 -15.31 28.68 -10.30
C VAL A 19 -15.43 27.21 -10.67
N SER A 20 -16.65 26.69 -10.86
CA SER A 20 -16.85 25.31 -11.31
C SER A 20 -16.23 25.06 -12.69
N LYS A 21 -16.38 26.01 -13.62
CA LYS A 21 -15.76 25.95 -14.97
C LYS A 21 -14.25 26.04 -14.89
N ASP A 22 -13.71 26.96 -14.08
CA ASP A 22 -12.27 27.15 -13.90
C ASP A 22 -11.61 25.88 -13.33
N LEU A 23 -12.22 25.25 -12.32
CA LEU A 23 -11.73 23.98 -11.75
C LEU A 23 -11.85 22.81 -12.74
N ALA A 24 -12.96 22.72 -13.48
CA ALA A 24 -13.13 21.71 -14.52
C ALA A 24 -12.08 21.84 -15.62
N ALA A 25 -11.80 23.06 -16.08
CA ALA A 25 -10.77 23.33 -17.08
C ALA A 25 -9.37 22.98 -16.57
N SER A 26 -9.03 23.36 -15.33
CA SER A 26 -7.74 23.02 -14.73
C SER A 26 -7.53 21.51 -14.61
N ALA A 27 -8.56 20.78 -14.19
CA ALA A 27 -8.52 19.32 -14.10
C ALA A 27 -8.38 18.67 -15.48
N TRP A 28 -9.05 19.24 -16.48
CA TRP A 28 -8.94 18.79 -17.86
C TRP A 28 -7.53 18.94 -18.42
N GLU A 29 -6.89 20.09 -18.22
CA GLU A 29 -5.53 20.36 -18.66
C GLU A 29 -4.52 19.37 -18.05
N ARG A 30 -4.77 18.91 -16.81
CA ARG A 30 -3.91 17.99 -16.08
C ARG A 30 -4.27 16.51 -16.27
N ARG A 31 -5.28 16.17 -17.07
CA ARG A 31 -5.78 14.78 -17.20
C ARG A 31 -4.72 13.76 -17.60
N VAL A 32 -3.74 14.16 -18.42
CA VAL A 32 -2.62 13.29 -18.83
C VAL A 32 -1.66 13.08 -17.67
N ASP A 33 -1.39 14.12 -16.88
CA ASP A 33 -0.54 14.02 -15.69
C ASP A 33 -1.16 13.13 -14.60
N LEU A 34 -2.49 13.08 -14.55
CA LEU A 34 -3.24 12.20 -13.64
C LEU A 34 -3.26 10.73 -14.09
N ASN A 35 -2.82 10.44 -15.32
CA ASN A 35 -2.81 9.09 -15.89
C ASN A 35 -1.40 8.65 -16.30
N ARG A 36 -0.44 8.78 -15.37
CA ARG A 36 0.95 8.38 -15.60
C ARG A 36 1.14 6.89 -15.34
N PRO A 37 1.87 6.17 -16.22
CA PRO A 37 2.28 4.80 -15.94
C PRO A 37 3.11 4.72 -14.66
N VAL A 38 2.88 3.68 -13.87
CA VAL A 38 3.66 3.35 -12.68
C VAL A 38 4.41 2.03 -12.90
N ALA A 39 5.38 1.72 -12.03
CA ALA A 39 6.30 0.60 -12.27
C ALA A 39 5.57 -0.75 -12.27
N SER A 40 5.93 -1.66 -13.17
CA SER A 40 5.49 -3.05 -13.09
C SER A 40 6.07 -3.74 -11.84
N ILE A 41 5.49 -4.85 -11.38
CA ILE A 41 6.01 -5.59 -10.21
C ILE A 41 7.51 -5.97 -10.38
N PRO A 42 7.94 -6.59 -11.50
CA PRO A 42 9.36 -6.91 -11.68
C PRO A 42 10.26 -5.68 -11.76
N ASP A 43 9.81 -4.59 -12.38
CA ASP A 43 10.58 -3.36 -12.46
C ASP A 43 10.72 -2.68 -11.10
N ALA A 44 9.66 -2.68 -10.30
CA ALA A 44 9.66 -2.11 -8.96
C ALA A 44 10.62 -2.88 -8.03
N LEU A 45 10.60 -4.21 -8.07
CA LEU A 45 11.53 -5.05 -7.30
C LEU A 45 12.98 -4.87 -7.73
N ARG A 46 13.26 -4.79 -9.05
CA ARG A 46 14.60 -4.46 -9.55
C ARG A 46 15.07 -3.09 -9.09
N GLN A 47 14.22 -2.07 -9.23
CA GLN A 47 14.52 -0.71 -8.76
C GLN A 47 14.79 -0.69 -7.26
N ALA A 48 14.03 -1.44 -6.48
CA ALA A 48 14.21 -1.52 -5.04
C ALA A 48 15.58 -2.13 -4.66
N GLU A 49 15.98 -3.25 -5.27
CA GLU A 49 17.30 -3.85 -5.04
C GLU A 49 18.44 -2.93 -5.49
N GLU A 50 18.31 -2.26 -6.63
CA GLU A 50 19.34 -1.36 -7.17
C GLU A 50 19.52 -0.08 -6.33
N ARG A 51 18.44 0.41 -5.71
CA ARG A 51 18.42 1.69 -4.99
C ARG A 51 18.55 1.55 -3.48
N TYR A 52 18.36 0.36 -2.93
CA TYR A 52 18.58 0.12 -1.51
C TYR A 52 20.06 0.27 -1.17
N VAL A 53 20.37 1.22 -0.27
CA VAL A 53 21.75 1.51 0.16
C VAL A 53 22.06 0.84 1.50
N GLY A 54 21.09 0.78 2.41
CA GLY A 54 21.27 0.28 3.77
C GLY A 54 20.14 0.74 4.70
N PRO A 55 20.10 0.22 5.93
CA PRO A 55 19.02 0.53 6.88
C PRO A 55 19.08 2.00 7.30
N LYS A 56 17.94 2.55 7.71
CA LYS A 56 17.89 3.90 8.28
C LYS A 56 18.46 3.85 9.71
N PRO A 57 19.30 4.81 10.14
CA PRO A 57 19.83 4.79 11.51
C PRO A 57 18.72 4.84 12.57
N GLU A 58 18.97 4.20 13.70
CA GLU A 58 18.00 4.14 14.80
C GLU A 58 17.59 5.54 15.28
N GLY A 59 16.28 5.77 15.40
CA GLY A 59 15.71 7.03 15.84
C GLY A 59 15.80 8.18 14.82
N VAL A 60 16.27 7.91 13.60
CA VAL A 60 16.34 8.89 12.51
C VAL A 60 15.14 8.71 11.59
N GLU A 61 14.42 9.79 11.31
CA GLU A 61 13.26 9.81 10.42
C GLU A 61 13.38 10.94 9.38
N ASN A 62 12.75 10.75 8.23
CA ASN A 62 12.49 11.83 7.27
C ASN A 62 11.40 12.75 7.83
N TYR A 63 11.41 14.00 7.40
CA TYR A 63 10.41 14.98 7.83
C TYR A 63 8.98 14.52 7.50
N LEU A 64 8.10 14.68 8.48
CA LEU A 64 6.67 14.48 8.37
C LEU A 64 5.96 15.66 9.05
N PRO A 65 5.03 16.36 8.37
CA PRO A 65 4.27 17.42 9.01
C PRO A 65 3.31 16.85 10.06
N ASP A 66 3.22 17.52 11.20
CA ASP A 66 2.29 17.22 12.31
C ASP A 66 1.30 18.37 12.59
N ASP A 67 1.34 19.43 11.77
CA ASP A 67 0.52 20.63 11.88
C ASP A 67 -0.79 20.58 11.09
N GLY A 68 -1.09 19.43 10.47
CA GLY A 68 -2.26 19.22 9.61
C GLY A 68 -2.11 19.76 8.19
N SER A 69 -0.91 20.23 7.79
CA SER A 69 -0.61 20.54 6.40
C SER A 69 -0.58 19.28 5.53
N ALA A 70 -0.70 19.47 4.21
CA ALA A 70 -0.61 18.38 3.26
C ALA A 70 0.79 17.74 3.31
N LEU A 71 0.84 16.41 3.29
CA LEU A 71 2.09 15.65 3.23
C LEU A 71 2.88 16.04 1.95
N PRO A 72 4.08 16.64 2.07
CA PRO A 72 4.91 16.91 0.91
C PRO A 72 5.55 15.61 0.37
N GLU A 73 6.12 15.70 -0.83
CA GLU A 73 7.08 14.70 -1.28
C GLU A 73 8.29 14.64 -0.35
N ALA A 74 8.96 13.49 -0.30
CA ALA A 74 10.10 13.29 0.58
C ALA A 74 11.23 14.29 0.24
N GLU A 75 11.65 15.06 1.24
CA GLU A 75 12.73 16.03 1.09
C GLU A 75 14.11 15.35 1.19
N GLN A 76 15.06 15.84 0.39
CA GLN A 76 16.44 15.34 0.44
C GLN A 76 17.12 15.76 1.75
N SER A 77 17.80 14.82 2.40
CA SER A 77 18.63 15.04 3.57
C SER A 77 19.83 14.09 3.58
N ASP A 78 20.72 14.23 4.56
CA ASP A 78 21.91 13.37 4.72
C ASP A 78 21.55 11.88 4.94
N HIS A 79 20.30 11.56 5.29
CA HIS A 79 19.81 10.20 5.58
C HIS A 79 18.56 9.81 4.79
N SER A 80 18.04 10.69 3.92
CA SER A 80 16.79 10.40 3.17
C SER A 80 16.94 9.27 2.17
N HIS A 81 18.17 8.94 1.76
CA HIS A 81 18.50 7.84 0.85
C HIS A 81 18.73 6.49 1.56
N LEU A 82 18.61 6.46 2.90
CA LEU A 82 18.74 5.25 3.72
C LEU A 82 17.37 4.78 4.21
N GLY A 83 17.24 3.48 4.46
CA GLY A 83 16.01 2.83 4.87
C GLY A 83 15.40 1.93 3.79
N PRO A 84 14.28 1.26 4.11
CA PRO A 84 13.56 0.39 3.19
C PRO A 84 13.08 1.14 1.94
N ILE A 85 13.02 0.42 0.83
CA ILE A 85 12.23 0.80 -0.33
C ILE A 85 10.81 0.27 -0.12
N VAL A 86 9.84 1.17 -0.13
CA VAL A 86 8.44 0.83 0.14
C VAL A 86 7.70 0.72 -1.18
N LEU A 87 7.21 -0.49 -1.46
CA LEU A 87 6.40 -0.79 -2.62
C LEU A 87 4.93 -0.64 -2.28
N MET A 88 4.28 0.35 -2.89
CA MET A 88 2.85 0.60 -2.73
C MET A 88 2.08 -0.30 -3.69
N ASP A 89 1.44 -1.35 -3.14
CA ASP A 89 0.57 -2.28 -3.85
C ASP A 89 -0.76 -1.58 -4.18
N VAL A 90 -0.88 -1.08 -5.42
CA VAL A 90 -2.04 -0.30 -5.87
C VAL A 90 -3.26 -1.17 -6.08
N GLY A 91 -3.07 -2.36 -6.66
CA GLY A 91 -4.11 -3.34 -6.94
C GLY A 91 -4.84 -3.83 -5.70
N ASP A 92 -4.14 -3.82 -4.55
CA ASP A 92 -4.70 -4.19 -3.25
C ASP A 92 -4.76 -3.03 -2.24
N ASN A 93 -5.41 -1.93 -2.63
CA ASN A 93 -5.63 -0.78 -1.75
C ASN A 93 -6.86 -0.98 -0.86
N ILE A 94 -6.63 -1.27 0.41
CA ILE A 94 -7.68 -1.56 1.41
C ILE A 94 -8.63 -0.37 1.61
N GLY A 95 -8.12 0.86 1.56
CA GLY A 95 -8.96 2.06 1.62
C GLY A 95 -9.88 2.22 0.41
N GLY A 96 -9.55 1.58 -0.71
CA GLY A 96 -10.40 1.47 -1.91
C GLY A 96 -11.35 0.27 -1.88
N GLY A 97 -11.38 -0.51 -0.80
CA GLY A 97 -12.28 -1.66 -0.63
C GLY A 97 -11.67 -3.01 -1.01
N SER A 98 -10.35 -3.10 -1.12
CA SER A 98 -9.66 -4.33 -1.52
C SER A 98 -9.58 -5.41 -0.43
N SER A 99 -9.16 -6.62 -0.81
CA SER A 99 -9.18 -7.84 -0.01
C SER A 99 -8.12 -7.93 1.09
N ALA A 100 -7.02 -7.18 0.96
CA ALA A 100 -5.84 -7.19 1.84
C ALA A 100 -4.96 -8.45 1.76
N ASP A 101 -5.20 -9.34 0.80
CA ASP A 101 -4.53 -10.64 0.69
C ASP A 101 -3.71 -10.83 -0.60
N SER A 102 -3.38 -9.75 -1.31
CA SER A 102 -2.62 -9.80 -2.56
C SER A 102 -1.25 -10.45 -2.42
N THR A 103 -1.01 -11.46 -3.26
CA THR A 103 0.24 -12.23 -3.32
C THR A 103 1.07 -11.93 -4.58
N HIS A 104 0.59 -11.07 -5.49
CA HIS A 104 1.27 -10.80 -6.76
C HIS A 104 2.72 -10.36 -6.57
N ILE A 105 2.97 -9.42 -5.65
CA ILE A 105 4.33 -8.95 -5.35
C ILE A 105 5.14 -10.03 -4.61
N LEU A 106 4.52 -10.72 -3.63
CA LEU A 106 5.17 -11.80 -2.86
C LEU A 106 5.71 -12.89 -3.78
N LYS A 107 4.86 -13.34 -4.72
CA LYS A 107 5.20 -14.41 -5.67
C LYS A 107 6.43 -14.03 -6.49
N VAL A 108 6.43 -12.85 -7.10
CA VAL A 108 7.55 -12.40 -7.94
C VAL A 108 8.80 -12.16 -7.10
N ALA A 109 8.69 -11.56 -5.91
CA ALA A 109 9.81 -11.37 -5.00
C ALA A 109 10.46 -12.71 -4.60
N LYS A 110 9.64 -13.74 -4.33
CA LYS A 110 10.10 -15.09 -4.01
C LYS A 110 10.79 -15.75 -5.19
N GLU A 111 10.21 -15.66 -6.39
CA GLU A 111 10.81 -16.18 -7.63
C GLU A 111 12.14 -15.49 -7.98
N MET A 112 12.29 -14.22 -7.62
CA MET A 112 13.53 -13.45 -7.78
C MET A 112 14.56 -13.70 -6.67
N GLY A 113 14.18 -14.36 -5.58
CA GLY A 113 15.06 -14.62 -4.43
C GLY A 113 15.43 -13.35 -3.65
N ILE A 114 14.48 -12.42 -3.52
CA ILE A 114 14.68 -11.17 -2.77
C ILE A 114 14.90 -11.45 -1.28
N GLU A 115 15.93 -10.82 -0.71
CA GLU A 115 16.24 -10.88 0.72
C GLU A 115 15.69 -9.65 1.47
N GLY A 116 15.40 -9.79 2.77
CA GLY A 116 14.98 -8.66 3.60
C GLY A 116 13.64 -8.08 3.18
N TYR A 117 12.70 -8.96 2.85
CA TYR A 117 11.34 -8.64 2.41
C TYR A 117 10.34 -8.67 3.58
N LEU A 118 9.49 -7.66 3.68
CA LEU A 118 8.40 -7.57 4.66
C LEU A 118 7.06 -7.30 3.97
N GLN A 119 6.03 -8.07 4.33
CA GLN A 119 4.66 -7.81 3.89
C GLN A 119 3.63 -8.28 4.93
N SER A 120 2.53 -7.55 5.08
CA SER A 120 1.34 -8.06 5.78
C SER A 120 0.32 -8.65 4.82
N LEU A 121 -0.34 -9.75 5.22
CA LEU A 121 -1.39 -10.42 4.47
C LEU A 121 -2.59 -10.71 5.37
N TYR A 122 -3.79 -10.43 4.85
CA TYR A 122 -5.03 -10.95 5.42
C TYR A 122 -5.17 -12.43 5.07
N ASP A 123 -5.11 -13.30 6.06
CA ASP A 123 -5.23 -14.75 5.88
C ASP A 123 -5.64 -15.41 7.21
N PRO A 124 -6.94 -15.38 7.56
CA PRO A 124 -7.42 -15.93 8.83
C PRO A 124 -7.19 -17.44 8.94
N GLU A 125 -7.15 -18.18 7.82
CA GLU A 125 -6.89 -19.62 7.83
C GLU A 125 -5.45 -19.93 8.22
N SER A 126 -4.47 -19.22 7.64
CA SER A 126 -3.06 -19.38 8.00
C SER A 126 -2.78 -18.89 9.42
N VAL A 127 -3.46 -17.83 9.87
CA VAL A 127 -3.42 -17.41 11.28
C VAL A 127 -3.87 -18.54 12.20
N GLU A 128 -5.03 -19.16 11.94
CA GLU A 128 -5.56 -20.24 12.79
C GLU A 128 -4.58 -21.43 12.82
N ALA A 129 -4.04 -21.83 11.68
CA ALA A 129 -3.05 -22.91 11.60
C ALA A 129 -1.80 -22.62 12.47
N CYS A 130 -1.27 -21.40 12.37
CA CYS A 130 -0.15 -20.93 13.20
C CYS A 130 -0.50 -20.92 14.70
N VAL A 131 -1.71 -20.51 15.06
CA VAL A 131 -2.17 -20.45 16.45
C VAL A 131 -2.30 -21.84 17.06
N VAL A 132 -2.86 -22.79 16.31
CA VAL A 132 -2.96 -24.20 16.73
C VAL A 132 -1.58 -24.83 16.90
N ALA A 133 -0.63 -24.54 16.02
CA ALA A 133 0.72 -25.06 16.09
C ALA A 133 1.55 -24.43 17.23
N GLY A 134 1.35 -23.14 17.49
CA GLY A 134 2.01 -22.37 18.53
C GLY A 134 3.35 -21.76 18.11
N VAL A 135 3.83 -20.82 18.94
CA VAL A 135 5.13 -20.16 18.75
C VAL A 135 6.27 -21.18 18.76
N GLY A 136 7.20 -21.03 17.81
CA GLY A 136 8.35 -21.91 17.60
C GLY A 136 8.07 -23.10 16.66
N ALA A 137 6.82 -23.31 16.26
CA ALA A 137 6.49 -24.36 15.30
C ALA A 137 6.92 -23.98 13.88
N GLU A 138 7.43 -24.97 13.14
CA GLU A 138 7.65 -24.87 11.69
C GLU A 138 6.41 -25.40 10.95
N LEU A 139 5.94 -24.63 9.96
CA LEU A 139 4.77 -24.96 9.16
C LEU A 139 5.05 -24.74 7.68
N ALA A 140 4.38 -25.53 6.85
CA ALA A 140 4.21 -25.24 5.43
C ALA A 140 2.79 -24.71 5.23
N LEU A 141 2.67 -23.52 4.64
CA LEU A 141 1.42 -22.77 4.47
C LEU A 141 1.28 -22.29 3.02
N ASP A 142 0.06 -22.21 2.54
CA ASP A 142 -0.27 -21.47 1.33
C ASP A 142 -0.94 -20.15 1.77
N VAL A 143 -0.22 -19.03 1.60
CA VAL A 143 -0.61 -17.74 2.19
C VAL A 143 -1.18 -16.76 1.16
N GLY A 144 -2.19 -15.99 1.58
CA GLY A 144 -2.84 -14.95 0.76
C GLY A 144 -3.57 -15.48 -0.47
N GLY A 145 -4.17 -14.60 -1.28
CA GLY A 145 -4.83 -14.96 -2.54
C GLY A 145 -6.04 -15.89 -2.39
N LYS A 146 -6.79 -15.76 -1.28
CA LYS A 146 -7.92 -16.66 -0.95
C LYS A 146 -9.28 -16.00 -1.09
N THR A 147 -9.31 -14.68 -1.21
CA THR A 147 -10.55 -13.89 -1.20
C THR A 147 -11.26 -13.88 -2.55
N ASP A 148 -10.51 -13.75 -3.65
CA ASP A 148 -11.01 -13.69 -5.02
C ASP A 148 -9.94 -14.16 -6.02
N ASP A 149 -10.22 -14.03 -7.32
CA ASP A 149 -9.33 -14.40 -8.43
C ASP A 149 -8.52 -13.21 -9.00
N MET A 150 -8.60 -12.03 -8.39
CA MET A 150 -7.96 -10.79 -8.84
C MET A 150 -6.66 -10.48 -8.09
N HIS A 151 -6.51 -10.96 -6.85
CA HIS A 151 -5.37 -10.66 -5.97
C HIS A 151 -4.27 -11.74 -5.96
N GLY A 152 -4.33 -12.65 -6.93
CA GLY A 152 -3.31 -13.67 -7.14
C GLY A 152 -3.63 -14.99 -6.44
N GLU A 153 -2.82 -15.99 -6.73
CA GLU A 153 -2.96 -17.33 -6.16
C GLU A 153 -2.24 -17.42 -4.81
N PRO A 154 -2.66 -18.32 -3.91
CA PRO A 154 -1.91 -18.60 -2.68
C PRO A 154 -0.44 -18.94 -2.96
N VAL A 155 0.46 -18.38 -2.16
CA VAL A 155 1.90 -18.62 -2.30
C VAL A 155 2.36 -19.59 -1.23
N HIS A 156 2.99 -20.68 -1.68
CA HIS A 156 3.55 -21.68 -0.78
C HIS A 156 4.79 -21.15 -0.05
N VAL A 157 4.77 -21.22 1.28
CA VAL A 157 5.86 -20.82 2.18
C VAL A 157 6.09 -21.88 3.25
N VAL A 158 7.35 -22.04 3.65
CA VAL A 158 7.74 -22.84 4.81
C VAL A 158 8.43 -21.90 5.78
N GLY A 159 8.12 -21.99 7.07
CA GLY A 159 8.64 -21.02 8.03
C GLY A 159 8.23 -21.29 9.47
N THR A 160 8.68 -20.42 10.36
CA THR A 160 8.48 -20.52 11.80
C THR A 160 7.52 -19.46 12.33
N VAL A 161 6.59 -19.87 13.19
CA VAL A 161 5.74 -18.98 13.98
C VAL A 161 6.58 -18.29 15.05
N SER A 162 6.84 -17.00 14.92
CA SER A 162 7.73 -16.28 15.86
C SER A 162 6.97 -15.56 16.97
N VAL A 163 5.85 -14.92 16.65
CA VAL A 163 5.01 -14.17 17.61
C VAL A 163 3.55 -14.38 17.24
N ILE A 164 2.69 -14.52 18.25
CA ILE A 164 1.24 -14.52 18.12
C ILE A 164 0.69 -13.42 19.04
N ASP A 165 -0.21 -12.60 18.51
CA ASP A 165 -0.88 -11.51 19.24
C ASP A 165 -2.36 -11.44 18.87
N ASP A 166 -3.19 -10.83 19.72
CA ASP A 166 -4.64 -10.74 19.52
C ASP A 166 -5.08 -9.56 18.63
N GLY A 167 -4.18 -8.64 18.27
CA GLY A 167 -4.43 -7.61 17.26
C GLY A 167 -4.55 -6.16 17.71
N PRO A 168 -5.01 -5.82 18.93
CA PRO A 168 -5.11 -4.41 19.35
C PRO A 168 -3.75 -3.73 19.51
N TYR A 169 -3.60 -2.55 18.92
CA TYR A 169 -2.46 -1.66 19.13
C TYR A 169 -2.87 -0.18 19.02
N GLU A 170 -2.00 0.69 19.52
CA GLU A 170 -2.19 2.14 19.54
C GLU A 170 -1.09 2.82 18.74
N GLU A 171 -1.44 3.64 17.75
CA GLU A 171 -0.53 4.49 17.00
C GLU A 171 -0.60 5.92 17.53
N THR A 172 0.55 6.45 17.95
CA THR A 172 0.66 7.79 18.54
C THR A 172 1.25 8.82 17.58
N ARG A 173 1.78 8.36 16.44
CA ARG A 173 2.34 9.20 15.38
C ARG A 173 1.24 9.67 14.41
N PRO A 174 1.51 10.65 13.54
CA PRO A 174 0.54 11.06 12.53
C PRO A 174 0.16 9.91 11.59
N THR A 175 -1.14 9.69 11.42
CA THR A 175 -1.70 8.63 10.56
C THR A 175 -2.70 9.18 9.56
N HIS A 176 -2.95 8.41 8.51
CA HIS A 176 -4.03 8.72 7.57
C HIS A 176 -5.39 8.72 8.30
N GLY A 177 -6.09 9.86 8.23
CA GLY A 177 -7.40 10.04 8.87
C GLY A 177 -7.36 10.24 10.39
N GLY A 178 -6.18 10.28 11.03
CA GLY A 178 -6.03 10.51 12.47
C GLY A 178 -6.50 9.34 13.34
N THR A 179 -6.59 8.13 12.78
CA THR A 179 -6.93 6.91 13.53
C THR A 179 -5.82 6.58 14.52
N ARG A 180 -6.21 6.28 15.76
CA ARG A 180 -5.29 6.00 16.87
C ARG A 180 -5.31 4.54 17.33
N PHE A 181 -6.48 3.95 17.45
CA PHE A 181 -6.64 2.58 17.94
C PHE A 181 -7.01 1.66 16.78
N TYR A 182 -6.25 0.57 16.65
CA TYR A 182 -6.39 -0.39 15.58
C TYR A 182 -6.63 -1.79 16.16
N ASN A 183 -7.14 -2.68 15.32
CA ASN A 183 -7.29 -4.09 15.66
C ASN A 183 -7.25 -4.94 14.38
N ASP A 184 -6.17 -5.68 14.19
CA ASP A 184 -5.97 -6.55 13.03
C ASP A 184 -6.56 -7.97 13.25
N GLY A 185 -7.26 -8.15 14.37
CA GLY A 185 -7.59 -9.45 14.92
C GLY A 185 -6.35 -10.24 15.31
N LYS A 186 -6.53 -11.53 15.58
CA LYS A 186 -5.42 -12.46 15.80
C LYS A 186 -4.42 -12.35 14.64
N ARG A 187 -3.15 -12.20 14.97
CA ARG A 187 -2.07 -11.97 14.01
C ARG A 187 -0.82 -12.72 14.39
N VAL A 188 -0.02 -13.04 13.38
CA VAL A 188 1.16 -13.90 13.51
C VAL A 188 2.32 -13.31 12.74
N LEU A 189 3.46 -13.17 13.43
CA LEU A 189 4.75 -12.97 12.78
C LEU A 189 5.28 -14.32 12.29
N PHE A 190 5.30 -14.51 10.97
CA PHE A 190 5.78 -15.72 10.32
C PHE A 190 7.06 -15.43 9.54
N ASN A 191 8.15 -16.09 9.92
CA ASN A 191 9.44 -15.94 9.26
C ASN A 191 9.71 -17.16 8.38
N THR A 192 9.85 -16.95 7.08
CA THR A 192 10.03 -18.04 6.11
C THR A 192 11.48 -18.54 6.10
N THR A 193 11.68 -19.78 5.68
CA THR A 193 13.00 -20.40 5.58
C THR A 193 13.86 -19.79 4.47
N ASP A 194 13.24 -19.13 3.49
CA ASP A 194 13.91 -18.34 2.45
C ASP A 194 14.10 -16.86 2.82
N GLY A 195 13.89 -16.49 4.09
CA GLY A 195 14.33 -15.20 4.64
C GLY A 195 13.34 -14.03 4.44
N MET A 196 12.08 -14.32 4.11
CA MET A 196 11.01 -13.34 4.07
C MET A 196 10.29 -13.26 5.42
N THR A 197 9.80 -12.08 5.77
CA THR A 197 8.93 -11.86 6.92
C THR A 197 7.51 -11.55 6.46
N ILE A 198 6.55 -12.32 6.96
CA ILE A 198 5.13 -12.16 6.67
C ILE A 198 4.37 -11.92 7.97
N LEU A 199 3.65 -10.80 8.05
CA LEU A 199 2.67 -10.55 9.10
C LEU A 199 1.29 -11.05 8.64
N LEU A 200 0.86 -12.20 9.15
CA LEU A 200 -0.46 -12.75 8.86
C LEU A 200 -1.49 -12.14 9.82
N THR A 201 -2.65 -11.73 9.30
CA THR A 201 -3.73 -11.06 10.05
C THR A 201 -5.07 -11.75 9.81
N SER A 202 -5.94 -11.80 10.82
CA SER A 202 -7.27 -12.42 10.72
C SER A 202 -8.39 -11.42 10.44
N GLN A 203 -8.11 -10.12 10.50
CA GLN A 203 -8.98 -9.05 9.99
C GLN A 203 -8.21 -8.22 8.97
N ARG A 204 -8.94 -7.68 7.99
CA ARG A 204 -8.35 -6.78 7.00
C ARG A 204 -7.88 -5.50 7.69
N SER A 205 -6.62 -5.16 7.51
CA SER A 205 -6.04 -3.97 8.11
C SER A 205 -5.07 -3.28 7.16
N GLY A 206 -5.23 -1.97 7.02
CA GLY A 206 -4.40 -1.13 6.18
C GLY A 206 -3.03 -0.86 6.79
N ASN A 207 -2.01 -0.73 5.95
CA ASN A 207 -0.66 -0.32 6.35
C ASN A 207 -0.62 1.19 6.64
N THR A 208 -1.41 1.68 7.59
CA THR A 208 -1.55 3.12 7.90
C THR A 208 -0.91 3.52 9.23
N ALA A 209 -0.37 2.54 9.96
CA ALA A 209 0.29 2.69 11.26
C ALA A 209 1.55 1.83 11.29
N ARG A 210 2.66 2.36 11.79
CA ARG A 210 3.90 1.58 11.97
C ARG A 210 3.80 0.64 13.16
N GLU A 211 2.97 0.98 14.14
CA GLU A 211 2.70 0.12 15.30
C GLU A 211 2.08 -1.23 14.93
N GLN A 212 1.51 -1.37 13.72
CA GLN A 212 1.15 -2.68 13.16
C GLN A 212 2.35 -3.66 13.16
N MET A 213 3.55 -3.13 12.89
CA MET A 213 4.81 -3.87 12.84
C MET A 213 5.53 -3.84 14.19
N TYR A 214 5.72 -2.66 14.78
CA TYR A 214 6.50 -2.54 16.03
C TYR A 214 5.91 -3.32 17.20
N SER A 215 4.58 -3.34 17.35
CA SER A 215 3.92 -4.10 18.41
C SER A 215 4.08 -5.63 18.28
N MET A 216 4.48 -6.12 17.10
CA MET A 216 4.86 -7.50 16.83
C MET A 216 6.37 -7.76 16.98
N GLY A 217 7.14 -6.75 17.39
CA GLY A 217 8.60 -6.80 17.45
C GLY A 217 9.29 -6.73 16.09
N ILE A 218 8.59 -6.25 15.05
CA ILE A 218 9.13 -6.06 13.71
C ILE A 218 9.59 -4.61 13.57
N ASN A 219 10.88 -4.42 13.26
CA ASN A 219 11.43 -3.11 12.93
C ASN A 219 11.48 -2.96 11.39
N PRO A 220 10.47 -2.33 10.75
CA PRO A 220 10.44 -2.17 9.29
C PRO A 220 11.69 -1.50 8.70
N GLU A 221 12.39 -0.66 9.46
CA GLU A 221 13.61 0.05 9.07
C GLU A 221 14.79 -0.86 8.75
N ASP A 222 14.78 -2.09 9.28
CA ASP A 222 15.83 -3.10 9.09
C ASP A 222 15.65 -3.91 7.79
N TYR A 223 14.52 -3.72 7.09
CA TYR A 223 14.20 -4.42 5.86
C TYR A 223 14.67 -3.66 4.63
N ARG A 224 14.96 -4.41 3.55
CA ARG A 224 15.28 -3.81 2.25
C ARG A 224 14.02 -3.36 1.53
N ILE A 225 12.99 -4.21 1.56
CA ILE A 225 11.75 -4.01 0.85
C ILE A 225 10.58 -4.21 1.81
N ILE A 226 9.66 -3.25 1.80
CA ILE A 226 8.36 -3.38 2.48
C ILE A 226 7.27 -3.24 1.43
N VAL A 227 6.30 -4.15 1.44
CA VAL A 227 5.07 -3.99 0.66
C VAL A 227 3.99 -3.38 1.53
N ALA A 228 3.50 -2.21 1.13
CA ALA A 228 2.40 -1.51 1.78
C ALA A 228 1.19 -1.44 0.83
N LYS A 229 0.02 -1.85 1.33
CA LYS A 229 -1.23 -1.92 0.56
C LYS A 229 -1.93 -0.57 0.53
N GLY A 230 -1.89 0.10 -0.63
CA GLY A 230 -2.47 1.43 -0.81
C GLY A 230 -1.68 2.32 -1.78
N VAL A 231 -2.08 3.59 -1.86
CA VAL A 231 -1.44 4.60 -2.73
C VAL A 231 -0.99 5.82 -1.94
N SER A 232 -1.90 6.38 -1.13
CA SER A 232 -1.65 7.57 -0.32
C SER A 232 -1.74 7.29 1.18
N SER A 233 -2.66 6.42 1.60
CA SER A 233 -2.90 6.14 3.01
C SER A 233 -1.69 5.56 3.77
N PRO A 234 -0.78 4.78 3.16
CA PRO A 234 0.41 4.31 3.89
C PRO A 234 1.52 5.37 4.01
N ARG A 235 1.50 6.43 3.19
CA ARG A 235 2.59 7.40 3.13
C ARG A 235 2.92 8.05 4.50
N PRO A 236 1.96 8.50 5.33
CA PRO A 236 2.30 9.08 6.63
C PRO A 236 3.05 8.11 7.56
N ALA A 237 2.73 6.82 7.49
CA ALA A 237 3.41 5.79 8.28
C ALA A 237 4.80 5.48 7.74
N TYR A 238 4.95 5.33 6.43
CA TYR A 238 6.16 4.75 5.84
C TYR A 238 7.14 5.78 5.25
N GLN A 239 6.69 6.94 4.79
CA GLN A 239 7.58 8.00 4.27
C GLN A 239 8.66 8.46 5.28
N PRO A 240 8.39 8.53 6.60
CA PRO A 240 9.43 8.85 7.59
C PRO A 240 10.59 7.85 7.62
N ILE A 241 10.32 6.57 7.34
CA ILE A 241 11.31 5.51 7.44
C ILE A 241 11.87 5.04 6.09
N ALA A 242 11.20 5.33 4.99
CA ALA A 242 11.60 4.89 3.67
C ALA A 242 12.82 5.67 3.13
N ALA A 243 13.63 5.00 2.31
CA ALA A 243 14.55 5.68 1.39
C ALA A 243 13.78 6.19 0.16
N GLU A 244 12.84 5.39 -0.33
CA GLU A 244 11.99 5.72 -1.48
C GLU A 244 10.65 4.99 -1.36
N ILE A 245 9.59 5.62 -1.89
CA ILE A 245 8.29 4.99 -2.10
C ILE A 245 8.10 4.79 -3.61
N ILE A 246 7.88 3.56 -4.04
CA ILE A 246 7.61 3.20 -5.44
C ILE A 246 6.16 2.75 -5.55
N ILE A 247 5.40 3.40 -6.43
CA ILE A 247 4.03 2.98 -6.76
C ILE A 247 4.10 1.81 -7.75
N VAL A 248 3.44 0.70 -7.42
CA VAL A 248 3.50 -0.54 -8.19
C VAL A 248 2.17 -0.82 -8.88
N ASN A 249 2.21 -1.05 -10.19
CA ASN A 249 1.06 -1.44 -11.00
C ASN A 249 0.77 -2.94 -10.79
N SER A 250 0.22 -3.28 -9.65
CA SER A 250 -0.25 -4.64 -9.33
C SER A 250 -1.70 -4.84 -9.80
N PRO A 251 -2.06 -6.05 -10.26
CA PRO A 251 -3.45 -6.42 -10.48
C PRO A 251 -4.25 -6.44 -9.18
N GLY A 252 -5.57 -6.24 -9.28
CA GLY A 252 -6.49 -6.29 -8.15
C GLY A 252 -7.67 -5.36 -8.37
N VAL A 253 -8.62 -5.36 -7.43
CA VAL A 253 -9.88 -4.60 -7.58
C VAL A 253 -9.69 -3.09 -7.53
N THR A 254 -8.53 -2.61 -7.07
CA THR A 254 -8.16 -1.19 -7.04
C THR A 254 -7.02 -0.83 -7.98
N SER A 255 -6.75 -1.67 -8.99
CA SER A 255 -5.72 -1.43 -10.01
C SER A 255 -5.80 -0.01 -10.60
N ALA A 256 -4.64 0.61 -10.83
CA ALA A 256 -4.56 1.88 -11.57
C ALA A 256 -4.68 1.67 -13.08
N ASP A 257 -4.49 0.45 -13.56
CA ASP A 257 -4.69 0.10 -14.96
C ASP A 257 -6.17 -0.14 -15.24
N LEU A 258 -6.82 0.90 -15.76
CA LEU A 258 -8.25 0.88 -16.04
C LEU A 258 -8.64 -0.14 -17.13
N ASP A 259 -7.70 -0.57 -17.97
CA ASP A 259 -7.98 -1.55 -19.03
C ASP A 259 -8.14 -2.97 -18.48
N THR A 260 -7.79 -3.19 -17.21
CA THR A 260 -8.00 -4.48 -16.51
C THR A 260 -9.46 -4.71 -16.08
N PHE A 261 -10.32 -3.70 -16.16
CA PHE A 261 -11.71 -3.78 -15.75
C PHE A 261 -12.68 -3.82 -16.95
N GLU A 262 -13.71 -4.65 -16.83
CA GLU A 262 -14.85 -4.63 -17.76
C GLU A 262 -15.93 -3.65 -17.25
N PHE A 263 -16.11 -2.53 -17.96
CA PHE A 263 -17.13 -1.53 -17.62
C PHE A 263 -18.41 -1.72 -18.45
N HIS A 264 -19.51 -2.13 -17.82
CA HIS A 264 -20.79 -2.28 -18.51
C HIS A 264 -21.61 -0.98 -18.65
N ASN A 265 -21.42 -0.01 -17.74
CA ASN A 265 -22.26 1.18 -17.63
C ASN A 265 -21.45 2.48 -17.55
N ARG A 266 -20.38 2.61 -18.33
CA ARG A 266 -19.61 3.86 -18.43
C ARG A 266 -20.14 4.79 -19.53
N ARG A 267 -19.86 6.09 -19.39
CA ARG A 267 -20.04 7.05 -20.48
C ARG A 267 -19.04 6.73 -21.58
N ILE A 268 -19.46 6.88 -22.84
CA ILE A 268 -18.61 6.75 -24.03
C ILE A 268 -18.87 8.00 -24.90
N PRO A 269 -17.85 8.80 -25.27
CA PRO A 269 -16.43 8.61 -24.90
C PRO A 269 -16.12 9.02 -23.45
N LEU A 270 -15.11 8.39 -22.86
CA LEU A 270 -14.52 8.77 -21.58
C LEU A 270 -13.00 8.57 -21.62
N TYR A 271 -12.23 9.66 -21.54
CA TYR A 271 -10.77 9.58 -21.38
C TYR A 271 -10.42 8.86 -20.06
N PRO A 272 -9.45 7.92 -20.04
CA PRO A 272 -8.50 7.60 -21.10
C PRO A 272 -8.94 6.50 -22.09
N PHE A 273 -10.13 5.91 -21.94
CA PHE A 273 -10.57 4.80 -22.80
C PHE A 273 -10.81 5.23 -24.25
N GLU A 274 -11.42 6.40 -24.45
CA GLU A 274 -11.63 7.00 -25.76
C GLU A 274 -11.23 8.47 -25.74
N GLU A 275 -10.71 8.97 -26.87
CA GLU A 275 -10.48 10.40 -27.05
C GLU A 275 -11.81 11.16 -26.97
N PRO A 276 -11.86 12.30 -26.26
CA PRO A 276 -13.08 13.07 -26.09
C PRO A 276 -13.49 13.74 -27.40
N ASP A 277 -14.79 13.70 -27.69
CA ASP A 277 -15.42 14.37 -28.83
C ASP A 277 -15.98 15.77 -28.48
N TYR A 278 -15.74 16.22 -27.25
CA TYR A 278 -16.14 17.53 -26.74
C TYR A 278 -14.90 18.35 -26.35
N THR A 279 -14.97 19.65 -26.61
CA THR A 279 -14.05 20.63 -26.02
C THR A 279 -14.65 21.10 -24.70
N PRO A 280 -13.90 21.16 -23.59
CA PRO A 280 -14.42 21.58 -22.28
C PRO A 280 -15.07 22.96 -22.29
#